data_AF-A0A2N1S1P0-F1
#
_entry.id   AF-A0A2N1S1P0-F1
#
_cell.length_a   1.000
_cell.length_b   1.000
_cell.length_c   1.000
_cell.angle_alpha   90.00
_cell.angle_beta   90.00
_cell.angle_gamma   90.00
#
_symmetry.space_group_name_H-M   'P 1'
#
loop_
_entity.id
_entity.type
_entity.pdbx_description
1 polymer ?
#
loop_
_entity_poly.entity_id
_entity_poly.type
_entity_poly.pdbx_seq_one_letter_code
_entity_poly.pdbx_strand_id
1 'polypeptide(L)'
;MRKFLVIISVFLLIFATGCMIGGVGDTYLAYSWVGTPLVLYDENPSLPDTIVNGEYYPTEEGGFYMEYTAWDGSAYWAYYTITANPGELFSDGTPTYFEIGLYSDGPSLYEWSYPRNFETTEEKQEGYEKLTINGITIELNYGVKNSSDDRIF
;
A
#
# COMPACT_ATOMS: atom_id res chain seq x y z
N MET A 1 -52.84 -1.40 17.87
CA MET A 1 -52.46 -1.64 16.45
C MET A 1 -51.59 -0.51 15.89
N ARG A 2 -52.00 0.77 15.93
CA ARG A 2 -51.22 1.91 15.40
C ARG A 2 -49.81 2.10 16.00
N LYS A 3 -49.62 1.83 17.30
CA LYS A 3 -48.29 1.93 17.96
C LYS A 3 -47.31 0.81 17.57
N PHE A 4 -47.83 -0.38 17.22
CA PHE A 4 -47.01 -1.52 16.76
C PHE A 4 -46.51 -1.33 15.32
N LEU A 5 -47.34 -0.73 14.45
CA LEU A 5 -46.98 -0.35 13.08
C LEU A 5 -45.84 0.70 13.03
N VAL A 6 -45.83 1.65 13.97
CA VAL A 6 -44.76 2.66 14.05
C VAL A 6 -43.44 2.03 14.47
N ILE A 7 -43.44 1.09 15.42
CA ILE A 7 -42.22 0.39 15.86
C ILE A 7 -41.65 -0.45 14.73
N ILE A 8 -42.49 -1.18 13.99
CA ILE A 8 -42.08 -1.97 12.82
C ILE A 8 -41.53 -1.07 11.71
N SER A 9 -42.15 0.08 11.46
CA SER A 9 -41.68 1.07 10.48
C SER A 9 -40.32 1.67 10.83
N VAL A 10 -40.07 1.97 12.11
CA VAL A 10 -38.77 2.49 12.58
C VAL A 10 -37.69 1.41 12.50
N PHE A 11 -38.02 0.16 12.84
CA PHE A 11 -37.09 -0.97 12.73
C PHE A 11 -36.71 -1.27 11.27
N LEU A 12 -37.67 -1.19 10.34
CA LEU A 12 -37.43 -1.31 8.90
C LEU A 12 -36.57 -0.17 8.34
N LEU A 13 -36.72 1.05 8.86
CA LEU A 13 -35.87 2.18 8.44
C LEU A 13 -34.41 2.00 8.88
N ILE A 14 -34.19 1.49 10.10
CA ILE A 14 -32.85 1.23 10.65
C ILE A 14 -32.15 0.10 9.87
N PHE A 15 -32.89 -0.94 9.48
CA PHE A 15 -32.37 -2.02 8.63
C PHE A 15 -32.08 -1.55 7.19
N ALA A 16 -32.85 -0.60 6.65
CA ALA A 16 -32.58 -0.01 5.35
C ALA A 16 -31.35 0.91 5.36
N THR A 17 -31.02 1.56 6.48
CA THR A 17 -29.83 2.41 6.62
C THR A 17 -28.52 1.64 6.80
N GLY A 18 -28.57 0.38 7.22
CA GLY A 18 -27.37 -0.44 7.45
C GLY A 18 -26.62 -0.85 6.17
N CYS A 19 -27.23 -0.65 5.00
CA CYS A 19 -26.68 -1.01 3.69
C CYS A 19 -26.31 0.23 2.85
N MET A 20 -26.03 1.37 3.50
CA MET A 20 -25.79 2.65 2.81
C MET A 20 -24.32 3.07 2.76
N ILE A 21 -23.41 2.38 3.45
CA ILE A 21 -21.97 2.63 3.35
C ILE A 21 -21.46 1.75 2.20
N GLY A 22 -20.95 2.35 1.13
CA GLY A 22 -20.34 1.61 0.02
C GLY A 22 -19.07 0.90 0.46
N GLY A 23 -18.68 -0.17 -0.25
CA GLY A 23 -17.44 -0.89 0.04
C GLY A 23 -16.20 -0.02 -0.14
N VAL A 24 -15.10 -0.39 0.52
CA VAL A 24 -13.78 0.14 0.17
C VAL A 24 -13.40 -0.39 -1.22
N GLY A 25 -12.79 0.44 -2.07
CA GLY A 25 -12.33 0.01 -3.38
C GLY A 25 -11.15 -0.96 -3.27
N ASP A 26 -11.00 -1.86 -4.24
CA ASP A 26 -9.89 -2.82 -4.26
C ASP A 26 -8.53 -2.08 -4.28
N THR A 27 -7.54 -2.60 -3.54
CA THR A 27 -6.18 -2.05 -3.50
C THR A 27 -5.21 -2.97 -4.22
N TYR A 28 -4.30 -2.38 -4.99
CA TYR A 28 -3.25 -3.09 -5.71
C TYR A 28 -1.89 -2.47 -5.43
N LEU A 29 -0.87 -3.32 -5.30
CA LEU A 29 0.52 -2.93 -5.09
C LEU A 29 1.41 -3.53 -6.17
N ALA A 30 2.31 -2.72 -6.71
CA ALA A 30 3.40 -3.14 -7.58
C ALA A 30 4.76 -2.72 -7.00
N TYR A 31 5.79 -3.45 -7.38
CA TYR A 31 7.18 -3.03 -7.20
C TYR A 31 7.78 -2.69 -8.56
N SER A 32 8.58 -1.62 -8.62
CA SER A 32 9.28 -1.26 -9.85
C SER A 32 10.76 -1.01 -9.65
N TRP A 33 11.55 -1.28 -10.68
CA TRP A 33 13.01 -1.10 -10.63
C TRP A 33 13.60 -0.85 -12.02
N VAL A 34 14.74 -0.16 -12.05
CA VAL A 34 15.52 0.07 -13.29
C VAL A 34 16.43 -1.13 -13.60
N GLY A 35 17.07 -1.67 -12.56
CA GLY A 35 17.85 -2.91 -12.61
C GLY A 35 17.31 -3.90 -11.60
N THR A 36 17.28 -5.19 -11.94
CA THR A 36 16.73 -6.23 -11.07
C THR A 36 17.41 -6.24 -9.70
N PRO A 37 16.65 -6.12 -8.60
CA PRO A 37 17.20 -6.25 -7.25
C PRO A 37 17.89 -7.61 -7.07
N LEU A 38 18.98 -7.61 -6.31
CA LEU A 38 19.70 -8.83 -5.94
C LEU A 38 18.91 -9.65 -4.92
N VAL A 39 18.19 -8.95 -4.04
CA VAL A 39 17.31 -9.51 -3.01
C VAL A 39 16.06 -8.64 -2.94
N LEU A 40 14.90 -9.27 -2.79
CA LEU A 40 13.63 -8.63 -2.43
C LEU A 40 12.92 -9.56 -1.46
N TYR A 41 12.56 -9.03 -0.31
CA TYR A 41 11.79 -9.71 0.73
C TYR A 41 10.62 -8.82 1.15
N ASP A 42 9.45 -9.41 1.33
CA ASP A 42 8.24 -8.73 1.78
C ASP A 42 7.41 -9.70 2.64
N GLU A 43 6.90 -9.21 3.78
CA GLU A 43 6.04 -9.95 4.70
C GLU A 43 4.55 -9.93 4.31
N ASN A 44 4.18 -9.20 3.26
CA ASN A 44 2.81 -9.07 2.81
C ASN A 44 2.28 -10.40 2.22
N PRO A 45 1.33 -11.07 2.90
CA PRO A 45 0.86 -12.39 2.50
C PRO A 45 0.00 -12.37 1.23
N SER A 46 -0.42 -11.20 0.77
CA SER A 46 -1.18 -11.06 -0.49
C SER A 46 -0.27 -11.11 -1.72
N LEU A 47 1.04 -10.90 -1.54
CA LEU A 47 1.99 -10.88 -2.65
C LEU A 47 2.52 -12.28 -2.97
N PRO A 48 2.81 -12.59 -4.25
CA PRO A 48 3.43 -13.85 -4.62
C PRO A 48 4.91 -13.87 -4.24
N ASP A 49 5.47 -15.06 -4.02
CA ASP A 49 6.90 -15.25 -3.73
C ASP A 49 7.82 -14.69 -4.83
N THR A 50 7.33 -14.61 -6.07
CA THR A 50 8.07 -14.04 -7.21
C THR A 50 7.34 -12.82 -7.74
N ILE A 51 7.96 -11.66 -7.52
CA ILE A 51 7.46 -10.36 -7.97
C ILE A 51 8.00 -10.05 -9.36
N VAL A 52 7.12 -9.61 -10.26
CA VAL A 52 7.48 -9.13 -11.60
C VAL A 52 7.48 -7.61 -11.62
N ASN A 53 8.48 -7.02 -12.27
CA ASN A 53 8.66 -5.56 -12.36
C ASN A 53 7.42 -4.88 -12.96
N GLY A 54 6.78 -3.99 -12.18
CA GLY A 54 5.63 -3.20 -12.60
C GLY A 54 4.31 -3.98 -12.70
N GLU A 55 4.26 -5.24 -12.25
CA GLU A 55 3.02 -6.00 -12.17
C GLU A 55 2.29 -5.67 -10.87
N TYR A 56 0.99 -5.41 -10.98
CA TYR A 56 0.13 -5.05 -9.86
C TYR A 56 -0.56 -6.30 -9.30
N TYR A 57 -0.40 -6.53 -8.00
CA TYR A 57 -1.04 -7.62 -7.28
C TYR A 57 -2.11 -7.06 -6.33
N PRO A 58 -3.26 -7.72 -6.18
CA PRO A 58 -4.22 -7.36 -5.14
C PRO A 58 -3.56 -7.40 -3.77
N THR A 59 -3.86 -6.42 -2.91
CA THR A 59 -3.35 -6.37 -1.55
C THR A 59 -4.42 -5.89 -0.58
N GLU A 60 -4.25 -6.25 0.69
CA GLU A 60 -5.16 -5.90 1.76
C GLU A 60 -4.58 -4.78 2.64
N GLU A 61 -5.43 -4.19 3.47
CA GLU A 61 -4.98 -3.27 4.51
C GLU A 61 -4.06 -3.97 5.51
N GLY A 62 -3.03 -3.28 5.96
CA GLY A 62 -2.06 -3.84 6.88
C GLY A 62 -0.77 -3.05 6.94
N GLY A 63 0.04 -3.35 7.96
CA GLY A 63 1.42 -2.91 8.07
C GLY A 63 2.35 -4.07 7.74
N PHE A 64 3.29 -3.85 6.84
CA PHE A 64 4.18 -4.87 6.31
C PHE A 64 5.62 -4.39 6.34
N TYR A 65 6.53 -5.33 6.58
CA TYR A 65 7.95 -5.12 6.48
C TYR A 65 8.47 -5.61 5.14
N MET A 66 9.42 -4.89 4.56
CA MET A 66 10.13 -5.30 3.37
C MET A 66 11.62 -4.93 3.45
N GLU A 67 12.44 -5.66 2.70
CA GLU A 67 13.83 -5.32 2.45
C GLU A 67 14.16 -5.54 0.98
N TYR A 68 15.09 -4.76 0.45
CA TYR A 68 15.68 -5.07 -0.84
C TYR A 68 17.15 -4.68 -0.91
N THR A 69 17.87 -5.38 -1.78
CA THR A 69 19.21 -4.98 -2.23
C THR A 69 19.12 -4.60 -3.69
N ALA A 70 19.37 -3.33 -4.01
CA ALA A 70 19.39 -2.81 -5.36
C ALA A 70 20.48 -3.48 -6.22
N TRP A 71 20.39 -3.28 -7.53
CA TRP A 71 21.30 -3.87 -8.53
C TRP A 71 22.78 -3.48 -8.34
N ASP A 72 23.08 -2.38 -7.65
CA ASP A 72 24.43 -1.92 -7.34
C ASP A 72 24.94 -2.33 -5.94
N GLY A 73 24.11 -3.05 -5.17
CA GLY A 73 24.46 -3.56 -3.84
C GLY A 73 24.00 -2.67 -2.68
N SER A 74 23.45 -1.48 -2.93
CA SER A 74 22.80 -0.67 -1.89
C SER A 74 21.60 -1.41 -1.32
N ALA A 75 21.44 -1.41 0.00
CA ALA A 75 20.41 -2.20 0.67
C ALA A 75 19.57 -1.33 1.60
N TYR A 76 18.28 -1.61 1.65
CA TYR A 76 17.30 -0.83 2.40
C TYR A 76 16.31 -1.75 3.10
N TRP A 77 15.85 -1.30 4.27
CA TRP A 77 14.66 -1.82 4.92
C TRP A 77 13.53 -0.80 4.79
N ALA A 78 12.28 -1.25 4.79
CA ALA A 78 11.13 -0.37 4.89
C ALA A 78 9.96 -1.03 5.64
N TYR A 79 9.21 -0.21 6.37
CA TYR A 79 7.87 -0.52 6.83
C TYR A 79 6.88 0.27 5.99
N TYR A 80 5.92 -0.41 5.36
CA TYR A 80 4.81 0.25 4.69
C TYR A 80 3.47 -0.12 5.30
N THR A 81 2.55 0.85 5.39
CA THR A 81 1.20 0.65 5.93
C THR A 81 0.17 1.10 4.91
N ILE A 82 -0.75 0.20 4.57
CA ILE A 82 -1.92 0.47 3.72
C ILE A 82 -3.13 0.60 4.63
N THR A 83 -3.79 1.75 4.58
CA THR A 83 -5.01 2.04 5.35
C THR A 83 -6.10 2.51 4.41
N ALA A 84 -7.24 1.84 4.39
CA ALA A 84 -8.39 2.38 3.69
C ALA A 84 -9.12 3.39 4.57
N ASN A 85 -9.60 4.46 3.93
CA ASN A 85 -10.71 5.22 4.49
C ASN A 85 -12.01 4.67 3.89
N PRO A 86 -13.07 4.52 4.69
CA PRO A 86 -14.35 4.01 4.20
C PRO A 86 -14.88 4.85 3.03
N GLY A 87 -15.45 4.17 2.03
CA GLY A 87 -16.05 4.79 0.85
C GLY A 87 -17.21 5.73 1.20
N GLU A 88 -17.63 6.52 0.22
CA GLU A 88 -18.78 7.40 0.39
C GLU A 88 -20.09 6.61 0.53
N LEU A 89 -21.12 7.28 1.07
CA LEU A 89 -22.46 6.72 1.14
C LEU A 89 -22.94 6.33 -0.28
N PHE A 90 -23.36 5.08 -0.45
CA PHE A 90 -23.96 4.50 -1.66
C PHE A 90 -23.03 4.27 -2.87
N SER A 91 -21.71 4.37 -2.73
CA SER A 91 -20.78 4.04 -3.82
C SER A 91 -19.62 3.19 -3.33
N ASP A 92 -19.37 2.07 -3.98
CA ASP A 92 -18.12 1.33 -3.78
C ASP A 92 -16.93 2.24 -4.16
N GLY A 93 -15.86 2.14 -3.39
CA GLY A 93 -14.64 2.89 -3.65
C GLY A 93 -14.03 2.55 -5.00
N THR A 94 -13.38 3.52 -5.63
CA THR A 94 -12.64 3.27 -6.87
C THR A 94 -11.37 2.46 -6.57
N PRO A 95 -11.02 1.45 -7.40
CA PRO A 95 -9.77 0.73 -7.22
C PRO A 95 -8.56 1.66 -7.15
N THR A 96 -7.60 1.31 -6.32
CA THR A 96 -6.39 2.10 -6.07
C THR A 96 -5.15 1.31 -6.37
N TYR A 97 -4.17 1.96 -7.00
CA TYR A 97 -2.94 1.35 -7.49
C TYR A 97 -1.75 2.11 -6.94
N PHE A 98 -0.96 1.46 -6.09
CA PHE A 98 0.29 1.98 -5.55
C PHE A 98 1.48 1.26 -6.16
N GLU A 99 2.59 1.98 -6.33
CA GLU A 99 3.86 1.41 -6.76
C GLU A 99 4.98 1.85 -5.83
N ILE A 100 5.78 0.90 -5.35
CA ILE A 100 7.03 1.16 -4.61
C ILE A 100 8.20 0.95 -5.58
N GLY A 101 8.87 2.03 -5.93
CA GLY A 101 10.12 2.00 -6.70
C GLY A 101 11.29 1.58 -5.82
N LEU A 102 12.09 0.63 -6.28
CA LEU A 102 13.24 0.03 -5.60
C LEU A 102 14.54 0.56 -6.21
N TYR A 103 14.97 1.76 -5.80
CA TYR A 103 16.15 2.42 -6.35
C TYR A 103 17.37 2.29 -5.46
N SER A 104 18.56 2.56 -5.99
CA SER A 104 19.79 2.47 -5.20
C SER A 104 20.01 3.65 -4.25
N ASP A 105 19.28 4.75 -4.43
CA ASP A 105 19.22 5.91 -3.54
C ASP A 105 18.06 5.86 -2.54
N GLY A 106 17.28 4.77 -2.54
CA GLY A 106 16.21 4.47 -1.59
C GLY A 106 14.87 4.17 -2.26
N PRO A 107 13.92 3.60 -1.52
CA PRO A 107 12.60 3.32 -2.06
C PRO A 107 11.77 4.60 -2.20
N SER A 108 10.80 4.60 -3.11
CA SER A 108 9.90 5.76 -3.30
C SER A 108 8.51 5.35 -3.78
N LEU A 109 7.48 6.10 -3.36
CA LEU A 109 6.08 5.86 -3.67
C LEU A 109 5.64 6.57 -4.97
N TYR A 110 4.89 5.86 -5.80
CA TYR A 110 4.31 6.38 -7.03
C TYR A 110 2.82 6.02 -7.17
N GLU A 111 2.11 6.87 -7.89
CA GLU A 111 0.78 6.60 -8.41
C GLU A 111 0.87 6.05 -9.84
N TRP A 112 0.03 5.06 -10.17
CA TRP A 112 -0.15 4.60 -11.54
C TRP A 112 -0.59 5.77 -12.44
N SER A 113 0.19 6.06 -13.50
CA SER A 113 0.02 7.12 -14.53
C SER A 113 1.01 8.29 -14.46
N TYR A 114 1.83 8.43 -13.41
CA TYR A 114 2.79 9.54 -13.34
C TYR A 114 4.10 9.22 -14.08
N PRO A 115 4.56 10.07 -15.03
CA PRO A 115 5.89 9.91 -15.62
C PRO A 115 6.95 10.09 -14.52
N ARG A 116 7.82 9.08 -14.36
CA ARG A 116 8.94 9.11 -13.43
C ARG A 116 9.95 10.19 -13.86
N ASN A 117 10.08 11.25 -13.08
CA ASN A 117 11.20 12.17 -13.19
C ASN A 117 12.31 11.65 -12.27
N PHE A 118 13.35 11.08 -12.87
CA PHE A 118 14.55 10.68 -12.15
C PHE A 118 15.41 11.91 -11.92
N GLU A 119 15.19 12.64 -10.83
CA GLU A 119 16.22 13.53 -10.32
C GLU A 119 17.23 12.68 -9.56
N THR A 120 18.49 12.71 -10.00
CA THR A 120 19.59 12.02 -9.31
C THR A 120 19.73 12.64 -7.93
N THR A 121 19.20 11.98 -6.93
CA THR A 121 19.19 12.48 -5.55
C THR A 121 20.30 11.78 -4.79
N GLU A 122 20.88 12.47 -3.80
CA GLU A 122 21.84 11.84 -2.88
C GLU A 122 21.21 10.63 -2.19
N GLU A 123 22.03 9.59 -1.95
CA GLU A 123 21.61 8.37 -1.27
C GLU A 123 20.91 8.69 0.06
N LYS A 124 19.62 8.34 0.18
CA LYS A 124 18.84 8.68 1.37
C LYS A 124 19.13 7.69 2.49
N GLN A 125 19.65 8.21 3.60
CA GLN A 125 19.96 7.37 4.78
C GLN A 125 18.69 6.84 5.46
N GLU A 126 17.67 7.69 5.56
CA GLU A 126 16.33 7.37 6.08
C GLU A 126 15.31 8.25 5.36
N GLY A 127 14.05 7.81 5.31
CA GLY A 127 12.99 8.57 4.67
C GLY A 127 11.58 8.15 5.08
N TYR A 128 10.65 9.06 4.79
CA TYR A 128 9.22 8.85 4.96
C TYR A 128 8.47 9.42 3.77
N GLU A 129 7.60 8.63 3.16
CA GLU A 129 6.73 9.04 2.06
C GLU A 129 5.29 8.63 2.38
N LYS A 130 4.34 9.44 1.93
CA LYS A 130 2.90 9.20 2.13
C LYS A 130 2.15 9.57 0.87
N LEU A 131 1.27 8.67 0.44
CA LEU A 131 0.44 8.86 -0.74
C LEU A 131 -0.99 8.43 -0.43
N THR A 132 -1.96 9.30 -0.76
CA THR A 132 -3.39 9.01 -0.60
C THR A 132 -4.08 9.15 -1.95
N ILE A 133 -4.71 8.06 -2.41
CA ILE A 133 -5.42 7.96 -3.70
C ILE A 133 -6.78 7.32 -3.42
N ASN A 134 -7.87 7.90 -3.96
CA ASN A 134 -9.24 7.40 -3.79
C ASN A 134 -9.64 7.06 -2.34
N GLY A 135 -9.07 7.77 -1.36
CA GLY A 135 -9.31 7.53 0.06
C GLY A 135 -8.48 6.42 0.68
N ILE A 136 -7.67 5.68 -0.07
CA ILE A 136 -6.72 4.70 0.47
C ILE A 136 -5.37 5.40 0.62
N THR A 137 -4.69 5.16 1.74
CA THR A 137 -3.38 5.75 2.05
C THR A 137 -2.33 4.66 2.16
N ILE A 138 -1.18 4.88 1.53
CA ILE A 138 0.05 4.14 1.81
C ILE A 138 1.07 5.07 2.45
N GLU A 139 1.65 4.62 3.55
CA GLU A 139 2.75 5.29 4.26
C GLU A 139 3.97 4.37 4.18
N LEU A 140 5.13 4.92 3.81
CA LEU A 140 6.39 4.21 3.64
C LEU A 140 7.44 4.86 4.54
N ASN A 141 8.02 4.11 5.48
CA ASN A 141 9.14 4.52 6.31
C ASN A 141 10.33 3.60 6.01
N TYR A 142 11.50 4.15 5.70
CA TYR A 142 12.64 3.37 5.26
C TYR A 142 13.97 3.88 5.79
N GLY A 143 14.98 3.02 5.72
CA GLY A 143 16.36 3.37 5.99
C GLY A 143 17.36 2.40 5.35
N VAL A 144 18.63 2.81 5.34
CA VAL A 144 19.73 1.99 4.83
C VAL A 144 19.94 0.77 5.73
N LYS A 145 20.10 -0.39 5.11
CA LYS A 145 20.47 -1.64 5.78
C LYS A 145 21.99 -1.70 5.94
N ASN A 146 22.49 -1.40 7.13
CA ASN A 146 23.92 -1.51 7.42
C ASN A 146 24.36 -2.98 7.46
N SER A 147 25.42 -3.32 6.71
CA SER A 147 26.04 -4.65 6.65
C SER A 147 26.47 -5.26 8.01
N SER A 148 26.41 -4.51 9.11
CA SER A 148 26.83 -4.97 10.43
C SER A 148 25.77 -5.75 11.22
N ASP A 149 24.53 -5.85 10.74
CA ASP A 149 23.41 -6.50 11.44
C ASP A 149 23.21 -8.00 11.09
N ASP A 150 24.12 -8.59 10.30
CA ASP A 150 24.18 -10.05 10.03
C ASP A 150 24.76 -10.87 11.21
N ARG A 151 24.45 -10.48 12.44
CA ARG A 151 24.59 -11.33 13.62
C ARG A 151 23.21 -11.34 14.26
N ILE A 152 22.37 -12.32 13.97
CA ILE A 152 22.28 -13.58 14.73
C ILE A 152 21.48 -14.59 13.88
N PHE A 153 22.11 -15.71 13.51
CA PHE A 153 21.43 -17.00 13.33
C PHE A 153 21.35 -17.70 14.70
#